data_AF-A0A1G9SAR3-F1
#
_entry.id   AF-A0A1G9SAR3-F1
#
_cell.length_a   1.000
_cell.length_b   1.000
_cell.length_c   1.000
_cell.angle_alpha   90.00
_cell.angle_beta   90.00
_cell.angle_gamma   90.00
#
_symmetry.space_group_name_H-M   'P 1'
#
loop_
_entity.id
_entity.type
_entity.pdbx_description
1 polymer ?
#
loop_
_entity_poly.entity_id
_entity_poly.type
_entity_poly.pdbx_seq_one_letter_code
_entity_poly.pdbx_strand_id
1 'polypeptide(L)'
;MLVELEMRRADPANNTVKLLRSLETGGLDEDDTVVVCQAFSAYYDLATGGVSTKRENAAFVGRLAADAFDRVTFHAVEFPVEPPKRGASWPDAWPDALATTVDAVIEATP
;
A
#
# COMPACT_ATOMS: atom_id res chain seq x y z
N MET A 1 11.17 -8.89 -4.29
CA MET A 1 10.58 -7.59 -3.87
C MET A 1 9.27 -7.35 -4.62
N LEU A 2 8.18 -7.05 -3.90
CA LEU A 2 6.86 -6.82 -4.51
C LEU A 2 6.23 -5.51 -3.99
N VAL A 3 6.30 -4.45 -4.80
CA VAL A 3 5.72 -3.15 -4.45
C VAL A 3 4.24 -3.09 -4.89
N GLU A 4 3.35 -2.66 -4.01
CA GLU A 4 1.91 -2.51 -4.31
C GLU A 4 1.43 -1.06 -4.16
N LEU A 5 1.21 -0.39 -5.29
CA LEU A 5 0.69 0.98 -5.27
C LEU A 5 -0.85 0.99 -5.25
N GLU A 6 -1.45 1.38 -4.12
CA GLU A 6 -2.90 1.36 -3.92
C GLU A 6 -3.54 2.76 -4.06
N MET A 7 -3.91 3.10 -5.29
CA MET A 7 -4.43 4.43 -5.62
C MET A 7 -5.86 4.68 -5.15
N ARG A 8 -6.78 3.75 -5.44
CA ARG A 8 -8.19 3.86 -5.08
C ARG A 8 -8.85 2.50 -5.21
N ARG A 9 -9.19 1.89 -4.09
CA ARG A 9 -9.90 0.61 -4.10
C ARG A 9 -11.03 0.57 -3.09
N ALA A 10 -12.03 -0.22 -3.44
CA ALA A 10 -13.17 -0.49 -2.57
C ALA A 10 -12.76 -1.21 -1.27
N ASP A 11 -11.77 -2.10 -1.36
CA ASP A 11 -11.23 -2.90 -0.27
C ASP A 11 -9.69 -3.04 -0.40
N PRO A 12 -8.93 -2.15 0.26
CA PRO A 12 -7.47 -2.15 0.18
C PRO A 12 -6.79 -3.31 0.93
N ALA A 13 -7.47 -4.00 1.86
CA ALA A 13 -6.87 -5.10 2.60
C ALA A 13 -6.76 -6.38 1.75
N ASN A 14 -7.66 -6.56 0.79
CA ASN A 14 -7.79 -7.79 0.01
C ASN A 14 -6.55 -8.16 -0.82
N ASN A 15 -5.72 -7.19 -1.24
CA ASN A 15 -4.51 -7.54 -1.99
C ASN A 15 -3.44 -8.14 -1.07
N THR A 16 -3.21 -7.55 0.09
CA THR A 16 -2.32 -8.12 1.11
C THR A 16 -2.76 -9.52 1.50
N VAL A 17 -4.07 -9.76 1.66
CA VAL A 17 -4.60 -11.12 1.91
C VAL A 17 -4.27 -12.10 0.78
N LYS A 18 -4.39 -11.68 -0.48
CA LYS A 18 -4.04 -12.54 -1.64
C LYS A 18 -2.54 -12.84 -1.68
N LEU A 19 -1.71 -11.86 -1.35
CA LEU A 19 -0.27 -12.02 -1.24
C LEU A 19 0.07 -13.04 -0.16
N LEU A 20 -0.52 -12.91 1.03
CA LEU A 20 -0.35 -13.87 2.12
C LEU A 20 -0.76 -15.28 1.73
N ARG A 21 -1.91 -15.42 1.08
CA ARG A 21 -2.35 -16.71 0.54
C ARG A 21 -1.33 -17.26 -0.45
N SER A 22 -0.77 -16.43 -1.32
CA SER A 22 0.26 -16.84 -2.29
C SER A 22 1.52 -17.34 -1.56
N LEU A 23 1.99 -16.61 -0.54
CA LEU A 23 3.12 -17.01 0.30
C LEU A 23 2.87 -18.34 1.00
N GLU A 24 1.70 -18.53 1.60
CA GLU A 24 1.29 -19.75 2.29
C GLU A 24 1.23 -20.96 1.33
N THR A 25 0.76 -20.74 0.11
CA THR A 25 0.66 -21.81 -0.92
C THR A 25 1.97 -22.09 -1.67
N GLY A 26 3.09 -21.46 -1.29
CA GLY A 26 4.38 -21.64 -1.97
C GLY A 26 4.45 -21.02 -3.36
N GLY A 27 3.65 -19.99 -3.63
CA GLY A 27 3.68 -19.25 -4.90
C GLY A 27 4.90 -18.34 -5.07
N LEU A 28 5.75 -18.24 -4.04
CA LEU A 28 7.03 -17.51 -4.03
C LEU A 28 8.09 -18.43 -3.42
N ASP A 29 9.30 -18.40 -3.98
CA ASP A 29 10.40 -19.26 -3.53
C ASP A 29 10.73 -18.98 -2.07
N GLU A 30 11.16 -19.99 -1.31
CA GLU A 30 11.38 -19.87 0.15
C GLU A 30 12.41 -18.80 0.52
N ASP A 31 13.39 -18.58 -0.36
CA ASP A 31 14.47 -17.60 -0.21
C ASP A 31 14.07 -16.16 -0.61
N ASP A 32 12.87 -15.95 -1.18
CA ASP A 32 12.43 -14.63 -1.61
C ASP A 32 12.14 -13.71 -0.41
N THR A 33 12.79 -12.54 -0.39
CA THR A 33 12.42 -11.43 0.50
C THR A 33 11.30 -10.59 -0.12
N VAL A 34 10.25 -10.35 0.66
CA VAL A 34 9.04 -9.65 0.21
C VAL A 34 8.84 -8.36 1.00
N VAL A 35 9.24 -7.24 0.40
CA VAL A 35 8.88 -5.91 0.89
C VAL A 35 7.55 -5.51 0.27
N VAL A 36 6.53 -5.31 1.10
CA VAL A 36 5.19 -4.81 0.71
C VAL A 36 5.10 -3.34 1.10
N CYS A 37 5.18 -2.47 0.10
CA CYS A 37 4.81 -1.07 0.29
C CYS A 37 3.36 -0.90 -0.16
N GLN A 38 2.48 -0.41 0.71
CA GLN A 38 1.11 -0.05 0.37
C GLN A 38 0.95 1.47 0.45
N ALA A 39 0.92 2.11 -0.71
CA ALA A 39 0.70 3.54 -0.79
C ALA A 39 -0.78 3.87 -0.60
N PHE A 40 -1.12 4.72 0.38
CA PHE A 40 -2.48 5.15 0.65
C PHE A 40 -2.71 6.56 0.12
N SER A 41 -3.66 6.69 -0.81
CA SER A 41 -4.04 8.00 -1.32
C SER A 41 -4.91 8.80 -0.34
N ALA A 42 -5.01 10.12 -0.57
CA ALA A 42 -5.88 11.00 0.21
C ALA A 42 -7.37 10.63 0.13
N TYR A 43 -7.75 9.74 -0.80
CA TYR A 43 -9.09 9.13 -0.88
C TYR A 43 -9.55 8.50 0.44
N TYR A 44 -8.60 8.02 1.24
CA TYR A 44 -8.91 7.37 2.50
C TYR A 44 -9.00 8.34 3.67
N ASP A 45 -8.74 9.63 3.49
CA ASP A 45 -8.73 10.61 4.57
C ASP A 45 -10.16 11.05 4.92
N LEU A 46 -10.43 11.20 6.22
CA LEU A 46 -11.73 11.65 6.70
C LEU A 46 -11.77 13.16 6.80
N ALA A 47 -12.89 13.78 6.40
CA ALA A 47 -13.11 15.22 6.56
C ALA A 47 -13.03 15.70 8.03
N THR A 48 -13.26 14.79 8.99
CA THR A 48 -13.15 15.04 10.43
C THR A 48 -11.72 14.90 10.97
N GLY A 49 -10.74 14.62 10.11
CA GLY A 49 -9.39 14.21 10.49
C GLY A 49 -9.29 12.70 10.73
N GLY A 50 -8.08 12.19 10.57
CA GLY A 50 -7.80 10.75 10.57
C GLY A 50 -8.11 10.08 9.24
N VAL A 51 -8.16 8.75 9.27
CA VAL A 51 -8.29 7.91 8.06
C VAL A 51 -9.46 6.96 8.19
N SER A 52 -9.98 6.52 7.06
CA SER A 52 -11.07 5.56 7.00
C SER A 52 -10.67 4.22 7.60
N THR A 53 -11.63 3.52 8.21
CA THR A 53 -11.44 2.16 8.75
C THR A 53 -10.95 1.18 7.68
N LYS A 54 -11.23 1.43 6.40
CA LYS A 54 -10.70 0.62 5.29
C LYS A 54 -9.17 0.69 5.22
N ARG A 55 -8.61 1.90 5.34
CA ARG A 55 -7.17 2.12 5.39
C ARG A 55 -6.57 1.56 6.67
N GLU A 56 -7.23 1.73 7.81
CA GLU A 56 -6.78 1.13 9.08
C GLU A 56 -6.70 -0.40 9.00
N ASN A 57 -7.74 -1.03 8.46
CA ASN A 57 -7.79 -2.49 8.28
C ASN A 57 -6.72 -2.98 7.31
N ALA A 58 -6.48 -2.27 6.21
CA ALA A 58 -5.42 -2.64 5.27
C ALA A 58 -4.04 -2.56 5.91
N ALA A 59 -3.74 -1.47 6.63
CA ALA A 59 -2.49 -1.34 7.35
C ALA A 59 -2.35 -2.37 8.48
N PHE A 60 -3.45 -2.73 9.16
CA PHE A 60 -3.46 -3.81 10.14
C PHE A 60 -3.12 -5.17 9.50
N VAL A 61 -3.73 -5.52 8.37
CA VAL A 61 -3.43 -6.77 7.65
C VAL A 61 -1.99 -6.78 7.15
N GLY A 62 -1.47 -5.64 6.69
CA GLY A 62 -0.06 -5.48 6.32
C GLY A 62 0.89 -5.78 7.46
N ARG A 63 0.63 -5.22 8.66
CA ARG A 63 1.44 -5.54 9.85
C ARG A 63 1.31 -6.98 10.28
N LEU A 64 0.09 -7.53 10.27
CA LEU A 64 -0.15 -8.95 10.57
C LEU A 64 0.62 -9.87 9.61
N ALA A 65 0.77 -9.47 8.35
CA ALA A 65 1.58 -10.21 7.37
C ALA A 65 3.06 -10.24 7.75
N ALA A 66 3.63 -9.08 8.09
CA ALA A 66 5.02 -8.97 8.52
C ALA A 66 5.28 -9.72 9.83
N ASP A 67 4.31 -9.75 10.74
CA ASP A 67 4.40 -10.50 12.00
C ASP A 67 4.32 -12.03 11.79
N ALA A 68 3.60 -12.48 10.75
CA ALA A 68 3.38 -13.89 10.48
C ALA A 68 4.48 -14.55 9.63
N PHE A 69 5.22 -13.76 8.85
CA PHE A 69 6.23 -14.27 7.92
C PHE A 69 7.53 -13.46 8.06
N ASP A 70 8.59 -14.09 8.60
CA ASP A 70 9.89 -13.45 8.83
C ASP A 70 10.51 -12.80 7.59
N ARG A 71 10.16 -13.32 6.40
CA ARG A 71 10.62 -12.83 5.09
C ARG A 71 9.79 -11.66 4.52
N VAL A 72 8.77 -11.20 5.24
CA VAL A 72 7.87 -10.12 4.82
C VAL A 72 8.16 -8.86 5.63
N THR A 73 8.33 -7.75 4.93
CA THR A 73 8.36 -6.41 5.55
C THR A 73 7.21 -5.60 5.01
N PHE A 74 6.53 -4.82 5.85
CA PHE A 74 5.40 -4.00 5.46
C PHE A 74 5.64 -2.51 5.74
N HIS A 75 5.36 -1.68 4.74
CA HIS A 75 5.41 -0.23 4.82
C HIS A 75 4.10 0.37 4.36
N ALA A 76 3.45 1.14 5.24
CA ALA A 76 2.37 2.04 4.85
C ALA A 76 3.01 3.35 4.38
N VAL A 77 2.78 3.72 3.13
CA VAL A 77 3.35 4.92 2.52
C VAL A 77 2.22 5.91 2.24
N GLU A 78 2.45 7.20 2.48
CA GLU A 78 1.47 8.23 2.10
C GLU A 78 1.58 8.54 0.61
N PHE A 79 0.43 8.70 -0.04
CA PHE A 79 0.33 9.28 -1.37
C PHE A 79 -0.62 10.48 -1.31
N PRO A 80 -0.13 11.70 -1.06
CA PRO A 80 -0.94 12.84 -0.62
C PRO A 80 -1.72 13.52 -1.77
N VAL A 81 -2.37 12.74 -2.63
CA VAL A 81 -3.20 13.21 -3.73
C VAL A 81 -4.54 12.49 -3.69
N GLU A 82 -5.61 13.27 -3.83
CA GLU A 82 -6.93 12.72 -4.10
C GLU A 82 -6.96 12.16 -5.53
N PRO A 83 -7.17 10.85 -5.72
CA PRO A 83 -7.25 10.27 -7.03
C PRO A 83 -8.47 10.83 -7.79
N PRO A 84 -8.34 11.15 -9.09
CA PRO A 84 -9.43 11.71 -9.86
C PRO A 84 -10.62 10.74 -9.89
N LYS A 85 -11.82 11.32 -9.90
CA LYS A 85 -13.04 10.57 -10.24
C LYS A 85 -13.03 10.25 -11.74
N ARG A 86 -13.73 9.19 -12.14
CA ARG A 86 -13.76 8.68 -13.52
C ARG A 86 -13.89 9.83 -14.55
N GLY A 87 -12.89 9.97 -15.43
CA GLY A 87 -12.87 10.96 -16.51
C GLY A 87 -12.43 12.38 -16.11
N ALA A 88 -12.15 12.64 -14.83
CA ALA A 88 -11.57 13.90 -14.40
C ALA A 88 -10.08 13.95 -14.72
N SER A 89 -9.57 15.17 -14.90
CA SER A 89 -8.14 15.44 -15.04
C SER A 89 -7.39 15.11 -13.74
N TRP A 90 -6.13 14.73 -13.89
CA TRP A 90 -5.22 14.60 -12.76
C TRP A 90 -4.95 15.98 -12.11
N PRO A 91 -4.76 16.04 -10.78
CA PRO A 91 -4.31 17.26 -10.12
C PRO A 91 -2.91 17.68 -10.57
N ASP A 92 -2.63 18.99 -10.65
CA ASP A 92 -1.30 19.49 -11.02
C ASP A 92 -0.20 19.03 -10.05
N ALA A 93 -0.54 18.79 -8.79
CA ALA A 93 0.36 18.27 -7.76
C ALA A 93 0.71 16.78 -7.93
N TRP A 94 0.12 16.10 -8.91
CA TRP A 94 0.33 14.67 -9.16
C TRP A 94 1.81 14.28 -9.32
N PRO A 95 2.62 14.94 -10.18
CA PRO A 95 4.00 14.53 -10.40
C PRO A 95 4.86 14.65 -9.14
N ASP A 96 4.68 15.72 -8.36
CA ASP A 96 5.45 15.98 -7.15
C ASP A 96 5.10 14.99 -6.03
N ALA A 97 3.81 14.68 -5.87
CA ALA A 97 3.35 13.68 -4.92
C ALA A 97 3.84 12.27 -5.30
N LEU A 98 3.83 11.94 -6.60
CA LEU A 98 4.35 10.67 -7.09
C LEU A 98 5.85 10.55 -6.82
N ALA A 99 6.64 11.59 -7.09
CA ALA A 99 8.06 11.59 -6.79
C ALA A 99 8.32 11.36 -5.28
N THR A 100 7.60 12.08 -4.43
CA THR A 100 7.72 11.94 -2.96
C THR A 100 7.38 10.52 -2.49
N THR A 101 6.31 9.92 -3.02
CA THR A 101 5.93 8.55 -2.67
C THR A 101 6.91 7.51 -3.22
N VAL A 102 7.49 7.75 -4.41
CA VAL A 102 8.56 6.90 -4.96
C VAL A 102 9.79 6.96 -4.05
N ASP A 103 10.21 8.14 -3.61
CA ASP A 103 11.33 8.29 -2.68
C ASP A 103 11.08 7.52 -1.38
N ALA A 104 9.87 7.62 -0.80
CA ALA A 104 9.49 6.86 0.39
C ALA A 104 9.46 5.34 0.17
N VAL A 105 9.09 4.88 -1.03
CA VAL A 105 9.18 3.45 -1.39
C VAL A 105 10.63 3.01 -1.52
N ILE A 106 11.50 3.83 -2.11
CA ILE A 106 12.93 3.55 -2.22
C ILE A 106 13.55 3.46 -0.82
N GLU A 107 13.22 4.39 0.09
CA GLU A 107 13.69 4.34 1.48
C GLU A 107 13.22 3.09 2.24
N ALA A 108 12.02 2.59 1.90
CA ALA A 108 11.46 1.37 2.48
C ALA A 108 12.10 0.08 1.92
N THR A 109 12.85 0.16 0.82
CA THR A 109 13.46 -1.00 0.15
C THR A 109 14.99 -0.90 0.21
N PRO A 110 15.68 -1.76 0.98
CA PRO A 110 17.15 -1.77 1.03
C PRO A 110 17.82 -2.27 -0.25
#